data_AF-A0A9N9N4I8-F1
#
_entry.id   AF-A0A9N9N4I8-F1
#
_cell.length_a   1.000
_cell.length_b   1.000
_cell.length_c   1.000
_cell.angle_alpha   90.00
_cell.angle_beta   90.00
_cell.angle_gamma   90.00
#
_symmetry.space_group_name_H-M   'P 1'
#
loop_
_entity.id
_entity.type
_entity.pdbx_description
1 polymer ?
#
loop_
_entity_poly.entity_id
_entity_poly.type
_entity_poly.pdbx_seq_one_letter_code
_entity_poly.pdbx_strand_id
1 'polypeptide(L)'
;MDAIQNSMNQLQKIFTDRMDRYQSDLQASAPSTTISNLNSEFSTFRSYIMTALQSLQEQINLLAQQTDNMEMHSRRKMLLLHGLPEESNEDTVAVLVKTVTDRMKISGFTKNDISRCHRMGRKTATSNRPRPLLLKLRDQEVRSKIWFSKTVLKGSGLTISEFLTKSRHDAFMAAREKYGVNKCFTKLGFVFVIAGDGKRHRISSLYDLNKISSDDVPKPGMSKETASSTRSKRTGISKK
;
A
#
# COMPACT_ATOMS: atom_id res chain seq x y z
N MET A 1 -11.71 -4.96 21.58
CA MET A 1 -10.69 -4.19 22.31
C MET A 1 -10.44 -4.85 23.67
N ASP A 2 -11.48 -5.15 24.44
CA ASP A 2 -11.35 -5.73 25.78
C ASP A 2 -10.66 -7.10 25.84
N ALA A 3 -10.91 -7.98 24.86
CA ALA A 3 -10.22 -9.28 24.79
C ALA A 3 -8.69 -9.15 24.60
N ILE A 4 -8.24 -8.13 23.87
CA ILE A 4 -6.81 -7.87 23.63
C ILE A 4 -6.18 -7.26 24.88
N GLN A 5 -6.88 -6.33 25.53
CA GLN A 5 -6.43 -5.75 26.79
C GLN A 5 -6.28 -6.82 27.87
N ASN A 6 -7.24 -7.75 27.96
CA ASN A 6 -7.20 -8.86 28.91
C ASN A 6 -6.04 -9.82 28.60
N SER A 7 -5.78 -10.10 27.31
CA SER A 7 -4.63 -10.92 26.90
C SER A 7 -3.30 -10.25 27.23
N MET A 8 -3.16 -8.94 27.03
CA MET A 8 -1.95 -8.19 27.41
C MET A 8 -1.75 -8.16 28.92
N ASN A 9 -2.81 -7.92 29.68
CA ASN A 9 -2.75 -7.91 31.15
C ASN A 9 -2.38 -9.30 31.70
N GLN A 10 -2.89 -10.38 31.11
CA GLN A 10 -2.48 -11.74 31.47
C GLN A 10 -1.02 -12.01 31.14
N LEU A 11 -0.56 -11.61 29.96
CA LEU A 11 0.84 -11.78 29.55
C LEU A 11 1.79 -11.00 30.49
N GLN A 12 1.42 -9.76 30.83
CA GLN A 12 2.16 -8.92 31.77
C GLN A 12 2.22 -9.56 33.16
N LYS A 13 1.10 -10.06 33.67
CA LYS A 13 1.07 -10.73 34.99
C LYS A 13 1.97 -11.98 35.02
N ILE A 14 1.86 -12.84 34.00
CA ILE A 14 2.70 -14.05 33.89
C ILE A 14 4.18 -13.67 33.81
N PHE A 15 4.51 -12.58 33.13
CA PHE A 15 5.87 -12.07 33.02
C PHE A 15 6.42 -11.62 34.38
N THR A 16 5.69 -10.76 35.09
CA THR A 16 6.10 -10.24 36.40
C THR A 16 6.27 -11.39 37.41
N ASP A 17 5.28 -12.30 37.48
CA ASP A 17 5.32 -13.44 38.40
C ASP A 17 6.53 -14.36 38.16
N ARG A 18 6.93 -14.57 36.89
CA ARG A 18 8.13 -15.37 36.57
C ARG A 18 9.42 -14.62 36.87
N MET A 19 9.48 -13.32 36.63
CA MET A 19 10.66 -12.52 36.94
C MET A 19 10.89 -12.40 38.45
N ASP A 20 9.83 -12.23 39.24
CA ASP A 20 9.93 -12.14 40.69
C ASP A 20 10.44 -13.44 41.32
N ARG A 21 10.03 -14.59 40.77
CA ARG A 21 10.57 -15.91 41.15
C ARG A 21 12.05 -16.04 40.79
N TYR A 22 12.41 -15.72 39.55
CA TYR A 22 13.79 -15.76 39.09
C TYR A 22 14.72 -14.86 39.94
N GLN A 23 14.25 -13.66 40.30
CA GLN A 23 15.00 -12.73 41.14
C GLN A 23 15.16 -13.26 42.57
N SER A 24 14.14 -13.92 43.11
CA SER A 24 14.17 -14.53 44.44
C SER A 24 15.14 -15.71 44.50
N ASP A 25 15.16 -16.57 43.47
CA ASP A 25 16.05 -17.74 43.38
C ASP A 25 17.53 -17.35 43.19
N LEU A 26 17.78 -16.24 42.48
CA LEU A 26 19.12 -15.63 42.37
C LEU A 26 19.64 -15.09 43.71
N GLN A 27 18.76 -14.56 44.57
CA GLN A 27 19.16 -14.00 45.87
C GLN A 27 19.43 -15.08 46.93
N ALA A 28 18.90 -16.30 46.74
CA ALA A 28 18.93 -17.36 47.75
C ALA A 28 20.02 -18.44 47.57
N SER A 29 20.87 -18.41 46.53
CA SER A 29 21.70 -19.58 46.13
C SER A 29 23.24 -19.36 46.08
N ALA A 30 24.01 -20.44 46.31
CA ALA A 30 25.48 -20.51 46.38
C ALA A 30 26.14 -21.06 45.07
N PRO A 31 27.47 -20.94 44.84
CA PRO A 31 28.00 -20.57 43.51
C PRO A 31 28.30 -21.65 42.43
N SER A 32 28.25 -22.97 42.65
CA SER A 32 28.86 -23.94 41.68
C SER A 32 27.87 -24.87 40.94
N THR A 33 26.99 -25.59 41.64
CA THR A 33 26.03 -26.53 41.02
C THR A 33 24.81 -25.80 40.41
N THR A 34 24.60 -24.55 40.80
CA THR A 34 23.44 -23.70 40.45
C THR A 34 23.55 -23.09 39.05
N ILE A 35 24.76 -22.87 38.53
CA ILE A 35 24.98 -22.13 37.28
C ILE A 35 24.38 -22.86 36.06
N SER A 36 24.45 -24.20 35.99
CA SER A 36 23.90 -24.94 34.84
C SER A 36 22.37 -24.95 34.85
N ASN A 37 21.75 -25.13 36.01
CA ASN A 37 20.30 -25.07 36.18
C ASN A 37 19.77 -23.66 35.89
N LEU A 38 20.41 -22.62 36.43
CA LEU A 38 20.11 -21.22 36.11
C LEU A 38 20.24 -20.94 34.62
N ASN A 39 21.30 -21.42 33.97
CA ASN A 39 21.47 -21.25 32.52
C ASN A 39 20.35 -21.94 31.73
N SER A 40 19.87 -23.10 32.19
CA SER A 40 18.77 -23.83 31.53
C SER A 40 17.43 -23.10 31.69
N GLU A 41 17.13 -22.59 32.89
CA GLU A 41 15.91 -21.83 33.17
C GLU A 41 15.92 -20.49 32.45
N PHE A 42 17.06 -19.79 32.46
CA PHE A 42 17.26 -18.55 31.71
C PHE A 42 17.10 -18.78 30.21
N SER A 43 17.63 -19.88 29.67
CA SER A 43 17.46 -20.24 28.25
C SER A 43 15.99 -20.49 27.91
N THR A 44 15.27 -21.19 28.78
CA THR A 44 13.83 -21.48 28.64
C THR A 44 13.01 -20.18 28.69
N PHE A 45 13.30 -19.32 29.67
CA PHE A 45 12.68 -18.00 29.80
C PHE A 45 12.96 -17.14 28.57
N ARG A 46 14.23 -17.03 28.15
CA ARG A 46 14.62 -16.29 26.94
C ARG A 46 13.87 -16.80 25.72
N SER A 47 13.77 -18.12 25.53
CA SER A 47 13.03 -18.72 24.42
C SER A 47 11.54 -18.35 24.47
N TYR A 48 10.93 -18.42 25.66
CA TYR A 48 9.54 -18.02 25.86
C TYR A 48 9.30 -16.54 25.54
N ILE A 49 10.16 -15.64 26.02
CA ILE A 49 10.06 -14.20 25.74
C ILE A 49 10.23 -13.91 24.25
N MET A 50 11.22 -14.53 23.59
CA MET A 50 11.41 -14.36 22.15
C MET A 50 10.19 -14.83 21.36
N THR A 51 9.59 -15.97 21.75
CA THR A 51 8.37 -16.50 21.13
C THR A 51 7.18 -15.55 21.35
N ALA A 52 7.01 -15.04 22.57
CA ALA A 52 5.93 -14.10 22.90
C ALA A 52 6.07 -12.77 22.14
N LEU A 53 7.29 -12.22 22.06
CA LEU A 53 7.57 -11.01 21.28
C LEU A 53 7.32 -11.22 19.79
N GLN A 54 7.72 -12.37 19.25
CA GLN A 54 7.45 -12.72 17.85
C GLN A 54 5.95 -12.82 17.57
N SER A 55 5.19 -13.51 18.43
CA SER A 55 3.73 -13.60 18.32
C SER A 55 3.06 -12.23 18.38
N LEU A 56 3.50 -11.35 19.28
CA LEU A 56 2.97 -10.00 19.39
C LEU A 56 3.26 -9.17 18.13
N GLN A 57 4.48 -9.28 17.59
CA GLN A 57 4.85 -8.62 16.35
C GLN A 57 4.00 -9.09 15.16
N GLU A 58 3.70 -10.39 15.08
CA GLU A 58 2.81 -10.97 14.06
C GLU A 58 1.39 -10.44 14.19
N GLN A 59 0.84 -10.36 15.41
CA GLN A 59 -0.49 -9.81 15.65
C GLN A 59 -0.60 -8.33 15.26
N ILE A 60 0.40 -7.51 15.61
CA ILE A 60 0.46 -6.10 15.22
C ILE A 60 0.46 -5.97 13.69
N ASN A 61 1.23 -6.80 13.00
CA ASN A 61 1.29 -6.80 11.54
C ASN A 61 -0.06 -7.17 10.90
N LEU A 62 -0.74 -8.19 11.44
CA LEU A 62 -2.08 -8.57 10.98
C LEU A 62 -3.10 -7.45 11.17
N LEU A 63 -3.10 -6.79 12.33
CA LEU A 63 -4.00 -5.66 12.60
C LEU A 63 -3.72 -4.46 11.69
N ALA A 64 -2.45 -4.16 11.44
CA ALA A 64 -2.06 -3.11 10.51
C ALA A 64 -2.56 -3.41 9.08
N GLN A 65 -2.43 -4.66 8.62
CA GLN A 65 -2.95 -5.11 7.32
C GLN A 65 -4.47 -5.04 7.24
N GLN A 66 -5.19 -5.46 8.30
CA GLN A 66 -6.65 -5.38 8.34
C GLN A 66 -7.14 -3.93 8.28
N THR A 67 -6.48 -3.04 9.03
CA THR A 67 -6.78 -1.60 9.05
C THR A 67 -6.58 -0.99 7.66
N ASP A 68 -5.44 -1.27 7.02
CA ASP A 68 -5.17 -0.83 5.64
C ASP A 68 -6.23 -1.34 4.64
N ASN A 69 -6.63 -2.61 4.77
CA ASN A 69 -7.64 -3.20 3.89
C ASN A 69 -9.02 -2.55 4.06
N MET A 70 -9.44 -2.27 5.30
CA MET A 70 -10.70 -1.56 5.59
C MET A 70 -10.65 -0.12 5.06
N GLU A 71 -9.55 0.59 5.31
CA GLU A 71 -9.35 1.94 4.80
C GLU A 71 -9.38 1.97 3.26
N MET A 72 -8.66 1.05 2.60
CA MET A 72 -8.73 0.96 1.14
C MET A 72 -10.11 0.56 0.64
N HIS A 73 -10.85 -0.27 1.36
CA HIS A 73 -12.24 -0.60 1.01
C HIS A 73 -13.10 0.66 0.95
N SER A 74 -13.02 1.52 1.98
CA SER A 74 -13.70 2.81 2.02
C SER A 74 -13.27 3.74 0.87
N ARG A 75 -12.00 3.70 0.47
CA ARG A 75 -11.43 4.51 -0.61
C ARG A 75 -11.67 3.96 -2.02
N ARG A 76 -12.30 2.80 -2.21
CA ARG A 76 -12.51 2.18 -3.54
C ARG A 76 -13.35 3.03 -4.50
N LYS A 77 -14.10 4.01 -4.03
CA LYS A 77 -14.88 4.92 -4.90
C LYS A 77 -14.22 6.30 -5.04
N MET A 78 -12.98 6.44 -4.56
CA MET A 78 -12.29 7.71 -4.46
C MET A 78 -11.16 7.79 -5.48
N LEU A 79 -11.05 8.93 -6.14
CA LEU A 79 -9.96 9.29 -7.04
C LEU A 79 -9.41 10.66 -6.65
N LEU A 80 -8.16 10.91 -7.04
CA LEU A 80 -7.53 12.22 -6.94
C LEU A 80 -7.33 12.76 -8.35
N LEU A 81 -7.74 14.01 -8.56
CA LEU A 81 -7.47 14.78 -9.76
C LEU A 81 -6.42 15.85 -9.44
N HIS A 82 -5.31 15.83 -10.17
CA HIS A 82 -4.18 16.74 -10.00
C HIS A 82 -4.09 17.72 -11.18
N GLY A 83 -3.47 18.88 -10.93
CA GLY A 83 -3.19 19.89 -11.96
C GLY A 83 -4.36 20.81 -12.28
N LEU A 84 -5.48 20.67 -11.57
CA LEU A 84 -6.65 21.54 -11.76
C LEU A 84 -6.39 22.91 -11.09
N PRO A 85 -6.43 24.03 -11.83
CA PRO A 85 -6.25 25.37 -11.25
C PRO A 85 -7.19 25.61 -10.07
N GLU A 86 -6.73 26.32 -9.04
CA GLU A 86 -7.54 26.67 -7.88
C GLU A 86 -8.05 28.10 -8.01
N GLU A 87 -9.35 28.29 -7.83
CA GLU A 87 -9.97 29.61 -7.74
C GLU A 87 -10.43 29.90 -6.30
N SER A 88 -10.56 31.19 -5.99
CA SER A 88 -11.13 31.63 -4.72
C SER A 88 -12.63 31.34 -4.71
N ASN A 89 -13.12 30.66 -3.67
CA ASN A 89 -14.52 30.27 -3.52
C ASN A 89 -15.07 29.37 -4.66
N GLU A 90 -14.24 28.45 -5.16
CA GLU A 90 -14.64 27.53 -6.25
C GLU A 90 -15.75 26.56 -5.83
N ASP A 91 -16.71 26.31 -6.73
CA ASP A 91 -17.60 25.14 -6.63
C ASP A 91 -16.87 23.91 -7.20
N THR A 92 -16.22 23.17 -6.31
CA THR A 92 -15.48 21.95 -6.65
C THR A 92 -16.31 20.90 -7.39
N VAL A 93 -17.63 20.86 -7.18
CA VAL A 93 -18.51 19.90 -7.85
C VAL A 93 -18.76 20.35 -9.28
N ALA A 94 -19.11 21.63 -9.49
CA ALA A 94 -19.31 22.19 -10.83
C ALA A 94 -18.04 22.09 -11.67
N VAL A 95 -16.87 22.42 -11.09
CA VAL A 95 -15.57 22.30 -11.77
C VAL A 95 -15.27 20.86 -12.17
N LEU A 96 -15.56 19.89 -11.29
CA LEU A 96 -15.38 18.47 -11.61
C LEU A 96 -16.29 18.02 -12.75
N VAL A 97 -17.59 18.37 -12.70
CA VAL A 97 -18.56 18.02 -13.74
C VAL A 97 -18.12 18.58 -15.09
N LYS A 98 -17.77 19.87 -15.13
CA LYS A 98 -17.24 20.52 -16.34
C LYS A 98 -16.00 19.81 -16.86
N THR A 99 -15.04 19.49 -15.97
CA THR A 99 -13.80 18.81 -16.36
C THR A 99 -14.06 17.42 -16.95
N VAL A 100 -14.96 16.64 -16.35
CA VAL A 100 -15.28 15.28 -16.82
C VAL A 100 -16.03 15.33 -18.15
N THR A 101 -17.03 16.21 -18.29
CA THR A 101 -17.80 16.35 -19.53
C THR A 101 -16.95 16.89 -20.67
N ASP A 102 -16.21 17.99 -20.45
CA ASP A 102 -15.48 18.69 -21.51
C ASP A 102 -14.18 17.97 -21.89
N ARG A 103 -13.42 17.50 -20.89
CA ARG A 103 -12.07 16.96 -21.11
C ARG A 103 -12.06 15.44 -21.29
N MET A 104 -12.96 14.72 -20.63
CA MET A 104 -13.02 13.25 -20.75
C MET A 104 -14.13 12.76 -21.68
N LYS A 105 -15.00 13.66 -22.17
CA LYS A 105 -16.11 13.34 -23.08
C LYS A 105 -17.07 12.28 -22.53
N ILE A 106 -17.26 12.25 -21.21
CA ILE A 106 -18.21 11.34 -20.56
C ILE A 106 -19.55 12.06 -20.47
N SER A 107 -20.44 11.80 -21.44
CA SER A 107 -21.80 12.35 -21.46
C SER A 107 -22.63 11.79 -20.31
N GLY A 108 -23.46 12.65 -19.69
CA GLY A 108 -24.39 12.26 -18.63
C GLY A 108 -23.77 12.19 -17.23
N PHE A 109 -22.51 12.62 -17.04
CA PHE A 109 -21.95 12.79 -15.71
C PHE A 109 -22.52 14.04 -15.04
N THR A 110 -23.14 13.87 -13.88
CA THR A 110 -23.84 14.94 -13.17
C THR A 110 -23.42 15.02 -11.70
N LYS A 111 -23.92 16.05 -11.00
CA LYS A 111 -23.73 16.21 -9.55
C LYS A 111 -24.22 14.98 -8.76
N ASN A 112 -25.23 14.26 -9.24
CA ASN A 112 -25.80 13.11 -8.53
C ASN A 112 -24.83 11.92 -8.43
N ASP A 113 -23.89 11.83 -9.36
CA ASP A 113 -22.86 10.78 -9.40
C ASP A 113 -21.75 11.01 -8.37
N ILE A 114 -21.70 12.21 -7.76
CA ILE A 114 -20.69 12.65 -6.81
C ILE A 114 -21.25 12.56 -5.40
N SER A 115 -20.57 11.80 -4.54
CA SER A 115 -20.89 11.72 -3.10
C SER A 115 -20.17 12.80 -2.30
N ARG A 116 -18.90 13.09 -2.62
CA ARG A 116 -18.11 14.14 -1.96
C ARG A 116 -17.05 14.66 -2.91
N CYS A 117 -16.86 15.97 -2.97
CA CYS A 117 -15.80 16.62 -3.74
C CYS A 117 -15.18 17.73 -2.90
N HIS A 118 -13.86 17.76 -2.74
CA HIS A 118 -13.15 18.84 -2.03
C HIS A 118 -11.65 18.81 -2.32
N ARG A 119 -10.96 19.95 -2.12
CA ARG A 119 -9.50 20.04 -2.21
C ARG A 119 -8.83 19.40 -1.00
N MET A 120 -7.70 18.74 -1.25
CA MET A 120 -6.89 18.07 -0.22
C MET A 120 -5.76 18.95 0.28
N GLY A 121 -5.58 18.98 1.61
CA GLY A 121 -4.48 19.70 2.25
C GLY A 121 -4.74 21.19 2.46
N ARG A 122 -3.79 21.85 3.13
CA ARG A 122 -3.86 23.28 3.43
C ARG A 122 -3.35 24.10 2.26
N LYS A 123 -3.92 25.29 2.03
CA LYS A 123 -3.34 26.25 1.10
C LYS A 123 -2.02 26.73 1.70
N THR A 124 -0.93 26.60 0.96
CA THR A 124 0.38 27.09 1.38
C THR A 124 0.80 28.18 0.41
N ALA A 125 1.13 29.37 0.92
CA ALA A 125 1.54 30.52 0.09
C ALA A 125 2.80 30.24 -0.76
N THR A 126 3.59 29.25 -0.38
CA THR A 126 4.84 28.87 -1.06
C THR A 126 4.66 27.83 -2.17
N SER A 127 3.50 27.17 -2.26
CA SER A 127 3.26 26.13 -3.27
C SER A 127 2.56 26.72 -4.48
N ASN A 128 3.29 26.85 -5.59
CA ASN A 128 2.69 27.20 -6.88
C ASN A 128 1.91 26.03 -7.53
N ARG A 129 1.91 24.85 -6.90
CA ARG A 129 1.16 23.68 -7.40
C ARG A 129 -0.25 23.67 -6.80
N PRO A 130 -1.30 23.51 -7.64
CA PRO A 130 -2.66 23.39 -7.12
C PRO A 130 -2.83 22.10 -6.33
N ARG A 131 -3.61 22.18 -5.26
CA ARG A 131 -3.97 21.06 -4.39
C ARG A 131 -4.77 20.02 -5.17
N PRO A 132 -4.53 18.73 -4.93
CA PRO A 132 -5.32 17.67 -5.52
C PRO A 132 -6.80 17.81 -5.13
N LEU A 133 -7.69 17.60 -6.10
CA LEU A 133 -9.11 17.50 -5.86
C LEU A 133 -9.46 16.04 -5.57
N LEU A 134 -10.00 15.79 -4.38
CA LEU A 134 -10.51 14.48 -3.99
C LEU A 134 -11.97 14.37 -4.41
N LEU A 135 -12.27 13.34 -5.19
CA LEU A 135 -13.63 13.01 -5.61
C LEU A 135 -14.01 11.62 -5.12
N LYS A 136 -15.09 11.53 -4.35
CA LYS A 136 -15.76 10.29 -3.98
C LYS A 136 -17.02 10.17 -4.82
N LEU A 137 -17.11 9.09 -5.59
CA LEU A 137 -18.26 8.82 -6.44
C LEU A 137 -19.27 7.91 -5.74
N ARG A 138 -20.53 7.98 -6.19
CA ARG A 138 -21.62 7.16 -5.67
C ARG A 138 -21.39 5.69 -5.96
N ASP A 139 -21.03 5.40 -7.21
CA ASP A 139 -20.94 4.04 -7.74
C ASP A 139 -19.55 3.70 -8.27
N GLN A 140 -19.19 2.42 -8.14
CA GLN A 140 -17.91 1.91 -8.63
C GLN A 140 -17.84 1.94 -10.17
N GLU A 141 -18.98 1.84 -10.85
CA GLU A 141 -19.06 1.89 -12.30
C GLU A 141 -18.70 3.28 -12.83
N VAL A 142 -19.30 4.34 -12.26
CA VAL A 142 -18.94 5.74 -12.58
C VAL A 142 -17.45 5.95 -12.34
N ARG A 143 -16.94 5.43 -11.22
CA ARG A 143 -15.52 5.52 -10.86
C ARG A 143 -14.61 4.82 -11.87
N SER A 144 -15.05 3.69 -12.38
CA SER A 144 -14.34 2.92 -13.41
C SER A 144 -14.35 3.65 -14.75
N LYS A 145 -15.49 4.23 -15.17
CA LYS A 145 -15.60 5.05 -16.39
C LYS A 145 -14.58 6.19 -16.38
N ILE A 146 -14.53 6.97 -15.30
CA ILE A 146 -13.53 8.06 -15.15
C ILE A 146 -12.10 7.51 -15.17
N TRP A 147 -11.84 6.42 -14.44
CA TRP A 147 -10.49 5.84 -14.35
C TRP A 147 -9.96 5.35 -15.70
N PHE A 148 -10.80 4.73 -16.53
CA PHE A 148 -10.38 4.23 -17.84
C PHE A 148 -10.25 5.35 -18.88
N SER A 149 -11.03 6.43 -18.77
CA SER A 149 -10.90 7.60 -19.66
C SER A 149 -9.72 8.51 -19.35
N LYS A 150 -8.96 8.25 -18.27
CA LYS A 150 -7.83 9.12 -17.84
C LYS A 150 -6.74 9.34 -18.89
N THR A 151 -6.60 8.44 -19.87
CA THR A 151 -5.61 8.57 -20.94
C THR A 151 -5.90 9.73 -21.87
N VAL A 152 -7.15 10.19 -21.96
CA VAL A 152 -7.55 11.38 -22.73
C VAL A 152 -6.93 12.65 -22.15
N LEU A 153 -6.58 12.66 -20.86
CA LEU A 153 -5.95 13.81 -20.21
C LEU A 153 -4.44 13.94 -20.50
N LYS A 154 -3.82 13.00 -21.22
CA LYS A 154 -2.38 13.09 -21.53
C LYS A 154 -2.09 14.37 -22.31
N GLY A 155 -1.07 15.12 -21.87
CA GLY A 155 -0.70 16.41 -22.47
C GLY A 155 -1.53 17.61 -21.99
N SER A 156 -2.61 17.40 -21.22
CA SER A 156 -3.45 18.51 -20.73
C SER A 156 -2.96 19.16 -19.43
N GLY A 157 -1.92 18.61 -18.79
CA GLY A 157 -1.48 18.99 -17.44
C GLY A 157 -2.31 18.37 -16.31
N LEU A 158 -3.45 17.74 -16.61
CA LEU A 158 -4.29 17.04 -15.64
C LEU A 158 -3.90 15.57 -15.51
N THR A 159 -3.88 15.05 -14.28
CA THR A 159 -3.66 13.61 -14.04
C THR A 159 -4.61 13.06 -13.00
N ILE A 160 -4.97 11.78 -13.16
CA ILE A 160 -5.81 11.05 -12.20
C ILE A 160 -4.98 9.96 -11.53
N SER A 161 -5.05 9.90 -10.20
CA SER A 161 -4.49 8.81 -9.41
C SER A 161 -5.53 8.18 -8.49
N GLU A 162 -5.28 6.95 -8.04
CA GLU A 162 -6.08 6.37 -6.96
C GLU A 162 -5.73 7.04 -5.63
N PHE A 163 -6.70 7.11 -4.73
CA PHE A 163 -6.46 7.57 -3.36
C PHE A 163 -6.02 6.39 -2.49
N LEU A 164 -4.75 6.01 -2.62
CA LEU A 164 -4.15 4.92 -1.86
C LEU A 164 -3.97 5.28 -0.38
N THR A 165 -3.89 4.29 0.49
CA THR A 165 -3.35 4.44 1.85
C THR A 165 -1.87 4.81 1.78
N LYS A 166 -1.33 5.36 2.88
CA LYS A 166 0.07 5.75 2.94
C LYS A 166 1.01 4.58 2.65
N SER A 167 0.80 3.44 3.30
CA SER A 167 1.62 2.23 3.09
C SER A 167 1.66 1.79 1.62
N ARG A 168 0.50 1.75 0.96
CA ARG A 168 0.40 1.38 -0.47
C ARG A 168 1.00 2.43 -1.39
N HIS A 169 0.82 3.71 -1.07
CA HIS A 169 1.41 4.80 -1.84
C HIS A 169 2.93 4.75 -1.78
N ASP A 170 3.50 4.61 -0.59
CA ASP A 170 4.94 4.53 -0.37
C ASP A 170 5.51 3.29 -1.10
N ALA A 171 4.84 2.14 -0.98
CA ALA A 171 5.20 0.92 -1.73
C ALA A 171 5.12 1.11 -3.26
N PHE A 172 4.10 1.80 -3.74
CA PHE A 172 3.95 2.09 -5.17
C PHE A 172 5.05 3.02 -5.70
N MET A 173 5.43 4.04 -4.93
CA MET A 173 6.49 4.97 -5.31
C MET A 173 7.85 4.27 -5.31
N ALA A 174 8.17 3.51 -4.26
CA ALA A 174 9.38 2.71 -4.18
C ALA A 174 9.47 1.67 -5.33
N ALA A 175 8.34 1.03 -5.67
CA ALA A 175 8.30 0.10 -6.80
C ALA A 175 8.56 0.79 -8.14
N ARG A 176 8.05 2.02 -8.34
CA ARG A 176 8.29 2.80 -9.57
C ARG A 176 9.74 3.25 -9.70
N GLU A 177 10.37 3.61 -8.59
CA GLU A 177 11.80 3.92 -8.55
C GLU A 177 12.63 2.69 -8.92
N LYS A 178 12.27 1.52 -8.39
CA LYS A 178 13.01 0.28 -8.61
C LYS A 178 12.80 -0.36 -10.00
N TYR A 179 11.56 -0.53 -10.43
CA TYR A 179 11.22 -1.30 -11.65
C TYR A 179 10.83 -0.42 -12.84
N GLY A 180 10.68 0.89 -12.62
CA GLY A 180 10.22 1.85 -13.61
C GLY A 180 8.69 1.97 -13.68
N VAL A 181 8.24 3.14 -14.14
CA VAL A 181 6.81 3.52 -14.20
C VAL A 181 5.95 2.53 -15.00
N ASN A 182 6.48 1.97 -16.09
CA ASN A 182 5.71 1.12 -16.99
C ASN A 182 5.41 -0.27 -16.41
N LYS A 183 6.20 -0.71 -15.41
CA LYS A 183 6.03 -2.00 -14.75
C LYS A 183 5.16 -1.93 -13.49
N CYS A 184 4.77 -0.73 -13.08
CA CYS A 184 4.05 -0.49 -11.83
C CYS A 184 2.74 0.24 -12.11
N PHE A 185 1.62 -0.35 -11.71
CA PHE A 185 0.31 0.25 -11.92
C PHE A 185 -0.65 -0.10 -10.78
N THR A 186 -1.77 0.61 -10.73
CA THR A 186 -2.78 0.40 -9.69
C THR A 186 -4.13 0.12 -10.30
N LYS A 187 -4.93 -0.69 -9.60
CA LYS A 187 -6.31 -1.02 -9.99
C LYS A 187 -7.14 -1.34 -8.76
N LEU A 188 -8.21 -0.57 -8.55
CA LEU A 188 -9.15 -0.73 -7.44
C LEU A 188 -8.46 -0.67 -6.06
N GLY A 189 -7.43 0.15 -5.93
CA GLY A 189 -6.65 0.30 -4.71
C GLY A 189 -5.59 -0.78 -4.50
N PHE A 190 -5.46 -1.75 -5.41
CA PHE A 190 -4.36 -2.70 -5.41
C PHE A 190 -3.19 -2.14 -6.21
N VAL A 191 -1.97 -2.34 -5.68
CA VAL A 191 -0.73 -1.99 -6.36
C VAL A 191 -0.16 -3.25 -6.98
N PHE A 192 0.19 -3.16 -8.25
CA PHE A 192 0.77 -4.24 -9.03
C PHE A 192 2.14 -3.86 -9.55
N VAL A 193 3.07 -4.81 -9.51
CA VAL A 193 4.44 -4.69 -9.99
C VAL A 193 4.75 -5.87 -10.89
N ILE A 194 5.41 -5.62 -12.01
CA ILE A 194 6.00 -6.65 -12.87
C ILE A 194 7.49 -6.70 -12.56
N ALA A 195 7.94 -7.75 -11.89
CA ALA A 195 9.32 -7.90 -11.43
C ALA A 195 10.25 -8.43 -12.56
N GLY A 196 11.51 -8.73 -12.22
CA GLY A 196 12.47 -9.32 -13.16
C GLY A 196 12.00 -10.66 -13.73
N ASP A 197 11.26 -11.44 -12.94
CA ASP A 197 10.63 -12.70 -13.33
C ASP A 197 9.54 -12.59 -14.41
N GLY A 198 9.12 -11.37 -14.77
CA GLY A 198 8.06 -11.09 -15.73
C GLY A 198 6.64 -11.39 -15.23
N LYS A 199 6.49 -11.87 -13.98
CA LYS A 199 5.18 -12.13 -13.37
C LYS A 199 4.65 -10.87 -12.71
N ARG A 200 3.32 -10.84 -12.53
CA ARG A 200 2.62 -9.76 -11.86
C ARG A 200 2.47 -10.09 -10.37
N HIS A 201 3.06 -9.25 -9.55
CA HIS A 201 2.98 -9.33 -8.10
C HIS A 201 2.07 -8.23 -7.56
N ARG A 202 1.27 -8.57 -6.55
CA ARG A 202 0.46 -7.59 -5.82
C ARG A 202 1.17 -7.22 -4.54
N ILE A 203 1.32 -5.92 -4.29
CA ILE A 203 1.94 -5.40 -3.06
C ILE A 203 0.96 -4.48 -2.33
N SER A 204 1.12 -4.43 -1.01
CA SER A 204 0.39 -3.52 -0.13
C SER A 204 1.31 -2.72 0.81
N SER A 205 2.58 -3.11 0.90
CA SER A 205 3.56 -2.53 1.79
C SER A 205 4.98 -2.58 1.18
N LEU A 206 5.92 -1.86 1.79
CA LEU A 206 7.34 -1.96 1.46
C LEU A 206 7.90 -3.36 1.74
N TYR A 207 7.37 -4.05 2.75
CA TYR A 207 7.76 -5.42 3.07
C TYR A 207 7.44 -6.38 1.92
N ASP A 208 6.25 -6.26 1.32
CA ASP A 208 5.86 -7.06 0.15
C ASP A 208 6.78 -6.79 -1.05
N LEU A 209 7.17 -5.52 -1.25
CA LEU A 209 8.10 -5.11 -2.30
C LEU A 209 9.50 -5.71 -2.10
N ASN A 210 9.99 -5.71 -0.86
CA ASN A 210 11.28 -6.28 -0.51
C ASN A 210 11.31 -7.80 -0.66
N LYS A 211 10.20 -8.50 -0.37
CA LYS A 211 10.08 -9.95 -0.60
C LYS A 211 10.22 -10.35 -2.06
N ILE A 212 9.66 -9.56 -2.98
CA ILE A 212 9.82 -9.81 -4.42
C ILE A 212 11.30 -9.64 -4.83
N SER A 213 12.02 -8.74 -4.15
CA SER A 213 13.41 -8.42 -4.46
C SER A 213 14.38 -9.53 -4.08
N SER A 214 14.12 -10.29 -3.02
CA SER A 214 14.91 -11.47 -2.66
C SER A 214 14.75 -12.61 -3.66
N ASP A 215 13.62 -12.66 -4.38
CA ASP A 215 13.35 -13.68 -5.40
C ASP A 215 13.87 -13.29 -6.81
N ASP A 216 14.23 -12.01 -7.00
CA ASP A 216 14.77 -11.46 -8.27
C ASP A 216 16.29 -11.67 -8.41
N VAL A 217 16.95 -12.28 -7.42
CA VAL A 217 18.33 -12.78 -7.60
C VAL A 217 18.25 -13.99 -8.53
N PRO A 218 18.90 -13.96 -9.72
CA PRO A 218 18.93 -15.12 -10.59
C PRO A 218 19.54 -16.28 -9.81
N LYS A 219 18.81 -17.40 -9.67
CA LYS A 219 19.42 -18.66 -9.26
C LYS A 219 20.59 -18.92 -10.21
N PRO A 220 21.84 -19.03 -9.71
CA PRO A 220 22.95 -19.38 -10.58
C PRO A 220 22.73 -20.80 -11.07
N GLY A 221 22.58 -20.96 -12.39
CA GLY A 221 22.46 -22.25 -13.04
C GLY A 221 21.02 -22.64 -13.39
N MET A 222 20.53 -22.13 -14.51
CA MET A 222 19.75 -22.90 -15.50
C MET A 222 19.71 -22.07 -16.79
N SER A 223 20.60 -22.42 -17.71
CA SER A 223 20.61 -21.94 -19.09
C SER A 223 19.23 -22.17 -19.72
N LYS A 224 18.63 -21.13 -20.28
CA LYS A 224 17.57 -21.28 -21.28
C LYS A 224 18.10 -20.79 -22.61
N GLU A 225 18.25 -21.75 -23.51
CA GLU A 225 18.53 -21.54 -24.92
C GLU A 225 17.59 -20.50 -25.54
N THR A 226 18.21 -19.61 -26.30
CA THR A 226 17.60 -18.64 -27.19
C THR A 226 16.79 -19.33 -28.28
N ALA A 227 15.47 -19.12 -28.28
CA ALA A 227 14.64 -19.28 -29.48
C ALA A 227 14.34 -17.90 -30.05
N SER A 228 14.96 -17.61 -31.20
CA SER A 228 14.73 -16.45 -32.05
C SER A 228 13.27 -16.37 -32.52
N SER A 229 12.63 -15.22 -32.36
CA SER A 229 11.35 -14.91 -33.02
C SER A 229 11.48 -13.60 -33.79
N THR A 230 11.46 -13.75 -35.10
CA THR A 230 11.63 -12.73 -36.13
C THR A 230 10.44 -11.77 -36.15
N ARG A 231 10.74 -10.48 -36.01
CA ARG A 231 9.81 -9.35 -36.12
C ARG A 231 9.33 -9.18 -37.56
N SER A 232 8.10 -9.60 -37.87
CA SER A 232 7.47 -9.33 -39.17
C SER A 232 6.90 -7.90 -39.22
N LYS A 233 7.42 -7.11 -40.17
CA LYS A 233 6.94 -5.77 -40.54
C LYS A 233 5.59 -5.88 -41.24
N ARG A 234 4.54 -5.22 -40.73
CA ARG A 234 3.32 -4.95 -41.51
C ARG A 234 3.59 -3.84 -42.51
N THR A 235 3.63 -4.19 -43.79
CA THR A 235 3.53 -3.26 -44.92
C THR A 235 2.07 -2.85 -45.13
N GLY A 236 1.86 -1.57 -45.42
CA GLY A 236 0.56 -1.02 -45.77
C GLY A 236 0.10 -1.50 -47.15
N ILE A 237 -1.20 -1.75 -47.27
CA ILE A 237 -1.86 -1.96 -48.54
C ILE A 237 -2.74 -0.74 -48.80
N SER A 238 -2.33 0.02 -49.81
CA SER A 238 -3.15 0.95 -50.57
C SER A 238 -3.83 0.20 -51.71
N LYS A 239 -5.03 0.68 -52.09
CA LYS A 239 -5.84 0.51 -53.31
C LYS A 239 -7.30 0.34 -52.88
N LYS A 240 -8.30 0.94 -53.51
CA LYS A 240 -8.41 1.79 -54.71
C LYS A 240 -9.77 2.47 -54.61
#